data_AF-A0ABD0JX70-F1
#
_entry.id   AF-A0ABD0JX70-F1
#
_cell.length_a   1.000
_cell.length_b   1.000
_cell.length_c   1.000
_cell.angle_alpha   90.00
_cell.angle_beta   90.00
_cell.angle_gamma   90.00
#
_symmetry.space_group_name_H-M   'P 1'
#
loop_
_entity.id
_entity.type
_entity.pdbx_description
1 polymer ?
#
loop_
_entity_poly.entity_id
_entity_poly.type
_entity_poly.pdbx_seq_one_letter_code
_entity_poly.pdbx_strand_id
1 'polypeptide(L)'
;MATSSMTFDKWRQQSNEGLMATAEELLEKLEDVADLLTEIDEKYILIEKEADMDDAKTSMIQRFHEGLDSARNLVNVLKREKWRLSKREMSSSLNQTVDALSMRVIQLESQLVEAQEVQENLEAELQEHRNKLYRENEDLKKTVKALNKSNVQKENSMLKDEVSVLTDENRKLKEMVRDAEAQCSPLVQRREASSASAAAPVAPPRHKRDDNLSKLTKEFLDELSSLELKEKAAGSKKNSNEGATSVSVTRDVNGEYV
;
A
#
# COMPACT_ATOMS: atom_id res chain seq x y z
N MET A 1 -9.54 40.26 13.50
CA MET A 1 -10.32 40.47 12.25
C MET A 1 -9.31 40.56 11.13
N ALA A 2 -9.16 39.49 10.33
CA ALA A 2 -8.23 39.49 9.21
C ALA A 2 -8.92 40.13 8.00
N THR A 3 -8.47 41.31 7.59
CA THR A 3 -8.86 41.90 6.31
C THR A 3 -8.21 41.08 5.21
N SER A 4 -9.00 40.24 4.55
CA SER A 4 -8.56 39.45 3.39
C SER A 4 -8.12 40.41 2.29
N SER A 5 -6.81 40.60 2.17
CA SER A 5 -6.20 41.48 1.16
C SER A 5 -6.42 40.84 -0.22
N MET A 6 -7.28 41.45 -1.02
CA MET A 6 -7.46 41.06 -2.42
C MET A 6 -6.13 41.23 -3.17
N THR A 7 -5.65 40.16 -3.81
CA THR A 7 -4.49 40.24 -4.70
C THR A 7 -4.83 41.09 -5.92
N PHE A 8 -3.81 41.77 -6.47
CA PHE A 8 -3.98 42.67 -7.62
C PHE A 8 -4.64 41.96 -8.82
N ASP A 9 -4.30 40.70 -9.06
CA ASP A 9 -4.92 39.89 -10.13
C ASP A 9 -6.40 39.64 -9.89
N LYS A 10 -6.79 39.41 -8.63
CA LYS A 10 -8.19 39.17 -8.24
C LYS A 10 -9.01 40.46 -8.32
N TRP A 11 -8.43 41.61 -7.95
CA TRP A 11 -9.05 42.92 -8.14
C TRP A 11 -9.22 43.27 -9.63
N ARG A 12 -8.19 43.00 -10.45
CA ARG A 12 -8.25 43.21 -11.90
C ARG A 12 -9.29 42.33 -12.56
N GLN A 13 -9.38 41.06 -12.17
CA GLN A 13 -10.38 40.12 -12.67
C GLN A 13 -11.79 40.60 -12.31
N GLN A 14 -12.03 40.96 -11.05
CA GLN A 14 -13.33 41.47 -10.61
C GLN A 14 -13.73 42.79 -11.29
N SER A 15 -12.76 43.69 -11.49
CA SER A 15 -12.98 44.96 -12.19
C SER A 15 -13.31 44.75 -13.67
N ASN A 16 -12.59 43.85 -14.34
CA ASN A 16 -12.88 43.48 -15.73
C ASN A 16 -14.25 42.81 -15.87
N GLU A 17 -14.61 41.93 -14.94
CA GLU A 17 -15.90 41.24 -14.93
C GLU A 17 -17.06 42.22 -14.72
N GLY A 18 -16.89 43.20 -13.82
CA GLY A 18 -17.85 44.29 -13.64
C GLY A 18 -17.99 45.22 -14.85
N LEU A 19 -16.88 45.52 -15.54
CA LEU A 19 -16.89 46.28 -16.79
C LEU A 19 -17.60 45.52 -17.92
N MET A 20 -17.40 44.19 -18.00
CA MET A 20 -18.09 43.35 -18.98
C MET A 20 -19.58 43.26 -18.71
N ALA A 21 -20.00 43.07 -17.45
CA ALA A 21 -21.41 43.08 -17.07
C ALA A 21 -22.09 44.42 -17.40
N THR A 22 -21.41 45.53 -17.12
CA THR A 22 -21.91 46.88 -17.46
C THR A 22 -21.99 47.08 -18.98
N ALA A 23 -21.01 46.55 -19.73
CA ALA A 23 -21.02 46.58 -21.20
C ALA A 23 -22.13 45.71 -21.80
N GLU A 24 -22.48 44.59 -21.15
CA GLU A 24 -23.61 43.75 -21.53
C GLU A 24 -24.95 44.48 -21.36
N GLU A 25 -25.15 45.11 -20.20
CA GLU A 25 -26.35 45.91 -19.91
C GLU A 25 -26.47 47.11 -20.88
N LEU A 26 -25.36 47.78 -21.18
CA LEU A 26 -25.32 48.87 -22.17
C LEU A 26 -25.68 48.38 -23.58
N LEU A 27 -25.27 47.18 -23.95
CA LEU A 27 -25.56 46.62 -25.28
C LEU A 27 -27.01 46.19 -25.42
N GLU A 28 -27.60 45.59 -24.39
CA GLU A 28 -29.04 45.28 -24.36
C GLU A 28 -29.86 46.55 -24.53
N LYS A 29 -29.52 47.61 -23.77
CA LYS A 29 -30.15 48.93 -23.94
C LYS A 29 -29.91 49.55 -25.32
N LEU A 30 -28.77 49.29 -25.96
CA LEU A 30 -28.50 49.75 -27.32
C LEU A 30 -29.28 48.95 -28.38
N GLU A 31 -29.61 47.69 -28.12
CA GLU A 31 -30.53 46.91 -28.95
C GLU A 31 -31.96 47.45 -28.85
N ASP A 32 -32.45 47.71 -27.63
CA ASP A 32 -33.75 48.35 -27.42
C ASP A 32 -33.84 49.72 -28.14
N VAL A 33 -32.76 50.51 -28.07
CA VAL A 33 -32.67 51.78 -28.79
C VAL A 33 -32.64 51.55 -30.30
N ALA A 34 -31.91 50.57 -30.83
CA ALA A 34 -31.87 50.29 -32.25
C ALA A 34 -33.25 49.86 -32.81
N ASP A 35 -34.00 49.07 -32.05
CA ASP A 35 -35.36 48.65 -32.38
C ASP A 35 -36.32 49.85 -32.35
N LEU A 36 -36.23 50.69 -31.32
CA LEU A 36 -37.05 51.90 -31.18
C LEU A 36 -36.75 52.93 -32.28
N LEU A 37 -35.48 53.06 -32.69
CA LEU A 37 -35.10 53.92 -33.82
C LEU A 37 -35.63 53.39 -35.14
N THR A 38 -35.69 52.07 -35.32
CA THR A 38 -36.28 51.43 -36.50
C THR A 38 -37.80 51.62 -36.53
N GLU A 39 -38.46 51.51 -35.37
CA GLU A 39 -39.88 51.81 -35.23
C GLU A 39 -40.21 53.27 -35.55
N ILE A 40 -39.38 54.23 -35.11
CA ILE A 40 -39.55 55.66 -35.43
C ILE A 40 -39.42 55.90 -36.94
N ASP A 41 -38.40 55.32 -37.57
CA ASP A 41 -38.13 55.40 -39.01
C ASP A 41 -39.32 54.86 -39.82
N GLU A 42 -39.87 53.71 -39.41
CA GLU A 42 -41.02 53.08 -40.06
C GLU A 42 -42.34 53.86 -39.87
N LYS A 43 -42.61 54.36 -38.67
CA LYS A 43 -43.91 54.95 -38.33
C LYS A 43 -44.04 56.43 -38.66
N TYR A 44 -42.98 57.22 -38.57
CA TYR A 44 -43.10 58.67 -38.66
C TYR A 44 -42.54 59.24 -39.96
N ILE A 45 -41.54 58.61 -40.55
CA ILE A 45 -40.84 59.17 -41.72
C ILE A 45 -41.47 58.70 -43.04
N LEU A 46 -41.94 57.45 -43.12
CA LEU A 46 -42.63 56.94 -44.30
C LEU A 46 -44.00 57.62 -44.53
N ILE A 47 -44.66 58.09 -43.47
CA ILE A 47 -45.96 58.77 -43.53
C ILE A 47 -45.82 60.23 -43.99
N GLU A 48 -44.68 60.89 -43.75
CA GLU A 48 -44.46 62.30 -44.09
C GLU A 48 -44.02 62.55 -45.55
N LYS A 49 -43.72 61.50 -46.34
CA LYS A 49 -43.35 61.62 -47.76
C LYS A 49 -44.54 61.93 -48.70
N GLU A 50 -45.78 61.89 -48.21
CA GLU A 50 -47.00 62.12 -49.01
C GLU A 50 -47.58 63.55 -48.90
N ALA A 51 -47.02 64.42 -48.05
CA ALA A 51 -47.50 65.79 -47.88
C ALA A 51 -46.46 66.82 -48.35
N ASP A 52 -46.92 67.92 -49.00
CA ASP A 52 -46.08 69.06 -49.38
C ASP A 52 -45.40 69.67 -48.14
N MET A 53 -44.20 69.20 -47.84
CA MET A 53 -43.41 69.62 -46.69
C MET A 53 -42.48 70.78 -47.03
N ASP A 54 -42.37 71.71 -46.08
CA ASP A 54 -41.44 72.84 -46.11
C ASP A 54 -39.97 72.34 -46.03
N ASP A 55 -39.07 72.97 -46.78
CA ASP A 55 -37.65 72.59 -46.93
C ASP A 55 -36.91 72.47 -45.59
N ALA A 56 -37.30 73.28 -44.60
CA ALA A 56 -36.74 73.24 -43.25
C ALA A 56 -37.03 71.91 -42.52
N LYS A 57 -38.21 71.32 -42.74
CA LYS A 57 -38.58 70.02 -42.16
C LYS A 57 -37.84 68.89 -42.85
N THR A 58 -37.75 68.95 -44.17
CA THR A 58 -36.97 67.98 -44.98
C THR A 58 -35.50 67.95 -44.54
N SER A 59 -34.90 69.12 -44.29
CA SER A 59 -33.51 69.19 -43.78
C SER A 59 -33.35 68.63 -42.36
N MET A 60 -34.34 68.81 -41.50
CA MET A 60 -34.32 68.26 -40.14
C MET A 60 -34.43 66.73 -40.15
N ILE A 61 -35.32 66.17 -40.97
CA ILE A 61 -35.49 64.72 -41.15
C ILE A 61 -34.22 64.10 -41.73
N GLN A 62 -33.59 64.76 -42.70
CA GLN A 62 -32.33 64.28 -43.26
C GLN A 62 -31.20 64.21 -42.22
N ARG A 63 -31.03 65.25 -41.39
CA ARG A 63 -30.04 65.21 -40.30
C ARG A 63 -30.35 64.13 -39.26
N PHE A 64 -31.63 63.85 -39.03
CA PHE A 64 -32.05 62.78 -38.15
C PHE A 64 -31.67 61.41 -38.73
N HIS A 65 -31.90 61.16 -40.02
CA HIS A 65 -31.44 59.93 -40.70
C HIS A 65 -29.93 59.76 -40.65
N GLU A 66 -29.17 60.81 -40.93
CA GLU A 66 -27.71 60.77 -40.85
C GLU A 66 -27.24 60.44 -39.42
N GLY A 67 -27.92 60.97 -38.41
CA GLY A 67 -27.70 60.63 -37.00
C GLY A 67 -28.05 59.18 -36.67
N LEU A 68 -29.18 58.69 -37.17
CA LEU A 68 -29.65 57.30 -37.00
C LEU A 68 -28.69 56.29 -37.63
N ASP A 69 -28.27 56.54 -38.87
CA ASP A 69 -27.34 55.67 -39.59
C ASP A 69 -25.96 55.68 -38.93
N SER A 70 -25.50 56.84 -38.44
CA SER A 70 -24.29 56.94 -37.64
C SER A 70 -24.38 56.11 -36.35
N ALA A 71 -25.50 56.18 -35.63
CA ALA A 71 -25.73 55.39 -34.42
C ALA A 71 -25.79 53.88 -34.70
N ARG A 72 -26.52 53.45 -35.74
CA ARG A 72 -26.58 52.04 -36.19
C ARG A 72 -25.18 51.52 -36.56
N ASN A 73 -24.39 52.33 -37.25
CA ASN A 73 -23.00 51.97 -37.59
C ASN A 73 -22.13 51.80 -36.34
N LEU A 74 -22.25 52.69 -35.35
CA LEU A 74 -21.52 52.58 -34.09
C LEU A 74 -21.90 51.30 -33.33
N VAL A 75 -23.19 50.99 -33.23
CA VAL A 75 -23.68 49.75 -32.58
C VAL A 75 -23.10 48.51 -33.27
N ASN A 76 -23.08 48.47 -34.61
CA ASN A 76 -22.48 47.36 -35.36
C ASN A 76 -20.96 47.22 -35.15
N VAL A 77 -20.24 48.32 -34.94
CA VAL A 77 -18.81 48.29 -34.56
C VAL A 77 -18.65 47.71 -33.15
N LEU A 78 -19.46 48.17 -32.20
CA LEU A 78 -19.41 47.71 -30.81
C LEU A 78 -19.75 46.22 -30.69
N LYS A 79 -20.76 45.72 -31.41
CA LYS A 79 -21.09 44.27 -31.44
C LYS A 79 -19.91 43.42 -31.95
N ARG A 80 -19.23 43.87 -33.02
CA ARG A 80 -18.05 43.18 -33.55
C ARG A 80 -16.89 43.17 -32.56
N GLU A 81 -16.65 44.29 -31.87
CA GLU A 81 -15.58 44.40 -30.90
C GLU A 81 -15.85 43.55 -29.65
N LYS A 82 -17.09 43.48 -29.15
CA LYS A 82 -17.49 42.53 -28.09
C LYS A 82 -17.16 41.09 -28.46
N TRP A 83 -17.56 40.66 -29.66
CA TRP A 83 -17.28 39.29 -30.11
C TRP A 83 -15.78 39.01 -30.15
N ARG A 84 -14.99 39.98 -30.64
CA ARG A 84 -13.54 39.87 -30.72
C ARG A 84 -12.88 39.79 -29.34
N LEU A 85 -13.33 40.59 -28.37
CA LEU A 85 -12.84 40.57 -27.00
C LEU A 85 -13.21 39.29 -26.27
N SER A 86 -14.48 38.89 -26.34
CA SER A 86 -14.98 37.64 -25.73
C SER A 86 -14.23 36.40 -26.25
N LYS A 87 -14.02 36.32 -27.57
CA LYS A 87 -13.23 35.22 -28.17
C LYS A 87 -11.78 35.21 -27.69
N ARG A 88 -11.15 36.38 -27.58
CA ARG A 88 -9.77 36.50 -27.12
C ARG A 88 -9.64 36.07 -25.66
N GLU A 89 -10.53 36.52 -24.79
CA GLU A 89 -10.53 36.18 -23.37
C GLU A 89 -10.74 34.68 -23.15
N MET A 90 -11.75 34.11 -23.80
CA MET A 90 -12.00 32.66 -23.76
C MET A 90 -10.79 31.86 -24.27
N SER A 91 -10.16 32.29 -25.37
CA SER A 91 -8.94 31.61 -25.86
C SER A 91 -7.76 31.76 -24.91
N SER A 92 -7.61 32.91 -24.24
CA SER A 92 -6.49 33.16 -23.34
C SER A 92 -6.61 32.34 -22.07
N SER A 93 -7.81 32.29 -21.47
CA SER A 93 -8.07 31.48 -20.27
C SER A 93 -7.95 29.98 -20.57
N LEU A 94 -8.47 29.55 -21.72
CA LEU A 94 -8.34 28.17 -22.17
C LEU A 94 -6.87 27.80 -22.38
N ASN A 95 -6.10 28.63 -23.09
CA ASN A 95 -4.68 28.37 -23.35
C ASN A 95 -3.88 28.28 -22.04
N GLN A 96 -4.13 29.19 -21.08
CA GLN A 96 -3.48 29.11 -19.76
C GLN A 96 -3.80 27.81 -19.04
N THR A 97 -5.05 27.35 -19.13
CA THR A 97 -5.46 26.07 -18.53
C THR A 97 -4.79 24.90 -19.24
N VAL A 98 -4.72 24.91 -20.56
CA VAL A 98 -4.05 23.89 -21.38
C VAL A 98 -2.56 23.84 -21.07
N ASP A 99 -1.89 24.98 -20.94
CA ASP A 99 -0.47 25.06 -20.60
C ASP A 99 -0.21 24.49 -19.20
N ALA A 100 -1.03 24.86 -18.21
CA ALA A 100 -0.93 24.35 -16.85
C ALA A 100 -1.14 22.82 -16.78
N LEU A 101 -2.14 22.31 -17.51
CA LEU A 101 -2.40 20.87 -17.60
C LEU A 101 -1.28 20.14 -18.34
N SER A 102 -0.74 20.71 -19.41
CA SER A 102 0.37 20.13 -20.17
C SER A 102 1.63 20.00 -19.30
N MET A 103 1.97 21.05 -18.55
CA MET A 103 3.07 21.00 -17.58
C MET A 103 2.81 19.95 -16.50
N ARG A 104 1.57 19.82 -16.01
CA ARG A 104 1.22 18.82 -15.00
C ARG A 104 1.34 17.39 -15.54
N VAL A 105 0.96 17.15 -16.80
CA VAL A 105 1.12 15.84 -17.46
C VAL A 105 2.59 15.47 -17.56
N ILE A 106 3.44 16.37 -18.03
CA ILE A 106 4.90 16.12 -18.13
C ILE A 106 5.50 15.77 -16.76
N GLN A 107 5.10 16.47 -15.70
CA GLN A 107 5.56 16.16 -14.34
C GLN A 107 5.13 14.76 -13.89
N LEU A 108 3.87 14.37 -14.18
CA LEU A 108 3.36 13.05 -13.81
C LEU A 108 4.04 11.94 -14.62
N GLU A 109 4.33 12.17 -15.90
CA GLU A 109 5.09 11.25 -16.74
C GLU A 109 6.52 11.05 -16.21
N SER A 110 7.20 12.13 -15.81
CA SER A 110 8.53 12.04 -15.17
C SER A 110 8.49 11.21 -13.89
N GLN A 111 7.51 11.47 -13.01
CA GLN A 111 7.34 10.72 -11.76
C GLN A 111 7.03 9.24 -12.01
N LEU A 112 6.25 8.94 -13.06
CA LEU A 112 5.92 7.58 -13.43
C LEU A 112 7.17 6.82 -13.92
N VAL A 113 8.01 7.45 -14.74
CA VAL A 113 9.26 6.85 -15.21
C VAL A 113 10.22 6.58 -14.05
N GLU A 114 10.40 7.53 -13.14
CA GLU A 114 11.24 7.34 -11.94
C GLU A 114 10.72 6.17 -11.06
N ALA A 115 9.40 6.08 -10.87
CA ALA A 115 8.80 4.99 -10.12
C ALA A 115 8.99 3.62 -10.80
N GLN A 116 8.91 3.58 -12.13
CA GLN A 116 9.15 2.36 -12.91
C GLN A 116 10.60 1.89 -12.79
N GLU A 117 11.58 2.79 -12.88
CA GLU A 117 13.00 2.45 -12.72
C GLU A 117 13.29 1.85 -11.33
N VAL A 118 12.73 2.46 -10.27
CA VAL A 118 12.85 1.92 -8.91
C VAL A 118 12.20 0.54 -8.78
N GLN A 119 11.04 0.34 -9.40
CA GLN A 119 10.35 -0.96 -9.38
C GLN A 119 11.20 -2.04 -10.08
N GLU A 120 11.73 -1.76 -11.26
CA GLU A 120 12.57 -2.71 -12.00
C GLU A 120 13.83 -3.10 -11.21
N ASN A 121 14.46 -2.13 -10.55
CA ASN A 121 15.62 -2.39 -9.69
C ASN A 121 15.27 -3.30 -8.50
N LEU A 122 14.15 -3.04 -7.81
CA LEU A 122 13.70 -3.86 -6.69
C LEU A 122 13.32 -5.29 -7.14
N GLU A 123 12.69 -5.43 -8.31
CA GLU A 123 12.37 -6.74 -8.88
C GLU A 123 13.64 -7.54 -9.21
N ALA A 124 14.67 -6.88 -9.74
CA ALA A 124 15.97 -7.49 -10.01
C ALA A 124 16.66 -7.96 -8.71
N GLU A 125 16.70 -7.10 -7.67
CA GLU A 125 17.27 -7.45 -6.36
C GLU A 125 16.53 -8.62 -5.70
N LEU A 126 15.20 -8.61 -5.72
CA LEU A 126 14.38 -9.71 -5.19
C LEU A 126 14.69 -11.02 -5.90
N GLN A 127 14.85 -10.98 -7.23
CA GLN A 127 15.18 -12.16 -8.00
C GLN A 127 16.60 -12.67 -7.71
N GLU A 128 17.57 -11.77 -7.51
CA GLU A 128 18.92 -12.14 -7.07
C GLU A 128 18.91 -12.81 -5.70
N HIS A 129 18.23 -12.21 -4.71
CA HIS A 129 18.09 -12.77 -3.37
C HIS A 129 17.40 -14.14 -3.38
N ARG A 130 16.36 -14.30 -4.19
CA ARG A 130 15.68 -15.58 -4.38
C ARG A 130 16.62 -16.65 -4.93
N ASN A 131 17.39 -16.31 -5.96
CA ASN A 131 18.40 -17.20 -6.54
C ASN A 131 19.48 -17.59 -5.53
N LYS A 132 19.93 -16.63 -4.72
CA LYS A 132 20.91 -16.87 -3.65
C LYS A 132 20.38 -17.85 -2.62
N LEU A 133 19.16 -17.64 -2.11
CA LEU A 133 18.51 -18.56 -1.16
C LEU A 133 18.32 -19.96 -1.74
N TYR A 134 18.00 -20.09 -3.03
CA TYR A 134 17.92 -21.42 -3.67
C TYR A 134 19.26 -22.13 -3.68
N ARG A 135 20.35 -21.44 -4.04
CA ARG A 135 21.71 -22.02 -4.04
C ARG A 135 22.13 -22.44 -2.63
N GLU A 136 21.96 -21.55 -1.65
CA GLU A 136 22.29 -21.84 -0.25
C GLU A 136 21.49 -23.03 0.30
N ASN A 137 20.20 -23.12 -0.02
CA ASN A 137 19.37 -24.26 0.37
C ASN A 137 19.84 -25.57 -0.27
N GLU A 138 20.22 -25.57 -1.55
CA GLU A 138 20.75 -26.77 -2.19
C GLU A 138 22.10 -27.19 -1.61
N ASP A 139 22.97 -26.24 -1.23
CA ASP A 139 24.23 -26.54 -0.57
C ASP A 139 24.02 -27.06 0.86
N LEU A 140 23.12 -26.45 1.64
CA LEU A 140 22.70 -26.96 2.95
C LEU A 140 22.10 -28.36 2.85
N LYS A 141 21.29 -28.62 1.83
CA LYS A 141 20.71 -29.95 1.59
C LYS A 141 21.80 -30.98 1.28
N LYS A 142 22.85 -30.61 0.54
CA LYS A 142 24.01 -31.49 0.29
C LYS A 142 24.79 -31.76 1.58
N THR A 143 25.05 -30.73 2.40
CA THR A 143 25.79 -30.90 3.66
C THR A 143 25.01 -31.75 4.66
N VAL A 144 23.70 -31.52 4.81
CA VAL A 144 22.81 -32.36 5.64
C VAL A 144 22.81 -33.82 5.16
N LYS A 145 22.71 -34.05 3.84
CA LYS A 145 22.80 -35.42 3.29
C LYS A 145 24.15 -36.08 3.57
N ALA A 146 25.25 -35.34 3.46
CA ALA A 146 26.59 -35.86 3.74
C ALA A 146 26.73 -36.23 5.23
N LEU A 147 26.32 -35.34 6.13
CA LEU A 147 26.35 -35.57 7.58
C LEU A 147 25.50 -36.79 7.99
N ASN A 148 24.27 -36.89 7.46
CA ASN A 148 23.41 -38.05 7.74
C ASN A 148 24.01 -39.37 7.25
N LYS A 149 24.69 -39.37 6.10
CA LYS A 149 25.12 -40.60 5.44
C LYS A 149 26.45 -41.17 5.95
N SER A 150 27.43 -40.33 6.30
CA SER A 150 28.82 -40.82 6.37
C SER A 150 29.39 -40.98 7.76
N ASN A 151 29.09 -40.09 8.70
CA ASN A 151 29.83 -40.05 9.97
C ASN A 151 28.95 -40.48 11.12
N VAL A 152 27.82 -39.81 11.33
CA VAL A 152 26.94 -40.11 12.48
C VAL A 152 26.36 -41.52 12.38
N GLN A 153 25.89 -41.94 11.20
CA GLN A 153 25.28 -43.27 11.05
C GLN A 153 26.31 -44.40 11.18
N LYS A 154 27.54 -44.20 10.69
CA LYS A 154 28.61 -45.19 10.83
C LYS A 154 29.12 -45.28 12.26
N GLU A 155 29.36 -44.15 12.90
CA GLU A 155 29.79 -44.09 14.30
C GLU A 155 28.74 -44.69 15.23
N ASN A 156 27.45 -44.41 14.99
CA ASN A 156 26.36 -45.02 15.75
C ASN A 156 26.28 -46.54 15.55
N SER A 157 26.54 -47.04 14.33
CA SER A 157 26.66 -48.50 14.08
C SER A 157 27.83 -49.11 14.84
N MET A 158 29.01 -48.50 14.75
CA MET A 158 30.22 -48.97 15.45
C MET A 158 30.03 -48.99 16.96
N LEU A 159 29.45 -47.94 17.54
CA LEU A 159 29.17 -47.87 18.98
C LEU A 159 28.13 -48.91 19.41
N LYS A 160 27.13 -49.21 18.58
CA LYS A 160 26.18 -50.30 18.85
C LYS A 160 26.87 -51.66 18.87
N ASP A 161 27.76 -51.90 17.91
CA ASP A 161 28.52 -53.14 17.83
C ASP A 161 29.44 -53.29 19.06
N GLU A 162 30.14 -52.23 19.44
CA GLU A 162 31.00 -52.21 20.64
C GLU A 162 30.20 -52.45 21.93
N VAL A 163 29.05 -51.81 22.10
CA VAL A 163 28.15 -52.06 23.24
C VAL A 163 27.67 -53.51 23.25
N SER A 164 27.39 -54.11 22.09
CA SER A 164 27.01 -55.53 21.99
C SER A 164 28.13 -56.46 22.47
N VAL A 165 29.37 -56.21 22.04
CA VAL A 165 30.52 -57.02 22.47
C VAL A 165 30.74 -56.89 23.97
N LEU A 166 30.73 -55.66 24.50
CA LEU A 166 30.92 -55.41 25.93
C LEU A 166 29.80 -56.03 26.79
N THR A 167 28.56 -56.06 26.30
CA THR A 167 27.45 -56.71 27.01
C THR A 167 27.59 -58.23 27.02
N ASP A 168 28.04 -58.83 25.92
CA ASP A 168 28.33 -60.26 25.80
C ASP A 168 29.51 -60.69 26.70
N GLU A 169 30.59 -59.91 26.72
CA GLU A 169 31.72 -60.12 27.62
C GLU A 169 31.32 -59.98 29.10
N ASN A 170 30.52 -58.96 29.44
CA ASN A 170 29.98 -58.82 30.80
C ASN A 170 29.13 -60.03 31.20
N ARG A 171 28.33 -60.56 30.28
CA ARG A 171 27.52 -61.76 30.52
C ARG A 171 28.42 -62.96 30.82
N LYS A 172 29.47 -63.16 30.02
CA LYS A 172 30.44 -64.25 30.19
C LYS A 172 31.22 -64.11 31.51
N LEU A 173 31.67 -62.91 31.85
CA LEU A 173 32.34 -62.65 33.13
C LEU A 173 31.42 -62.93 34.32
N LYS A 174 30.14 -62.51 34.26
CA LYS A 174 29.14 -62.84 35.29
C LYS A 174 28.85 -64.33 35.40
N GLU A 175 28.99 -65.09 34.33
CA GLU A 175 28.86 -66.55 34.33
C GLU A 175 30.09 -67.19 34.98
N MET A 176 31.30 -66.79 34.58
CA MET A 176 32.53 -67.26 35.22
C MET A 176 32.60 -66.94 36.71
N VAL A 177 32.12 -65.76 37.12
CA VAL A 177 32.01 -65.40 38.55
C VAL A 177 31.03 -66.32 39.27
N ARG A 178 29.85 -66.60 38.68
CA ARG A 178 28.89 -67.55 39.25
C ARG A 178 29.46 -68.97 39.35
N ASP A 179 30.20 -69.42 38.33
CA ASP A 179 30.85 -70.74 38.33
C ASP A 179 31.95 -70.81 39.39
N ALA A 180 32.76 -69.77 39.53
CA ALA A 180 33.79 -69.67 40.56
C ALA A 180 33.17 -69.62 41.97
N GLU A 181 32.09 -68.87 42.15
CA GLU A 181 31.30 -68.85 43.40
C GLU A 181 30.72 -70.23 43.70
N ALA A 182 30.20 -70.95 42.70
CA ALA A 182 29.70 -72.31 42.84
C ALA A 182 30.81 -73.33 43.18
N GLN A 183 32.00 -73.19 42.60
CA GLN A 183 33.18 -74.03 42.88
C GLN A 183 33.83 -73.72 44.23
N CYS A 184 33.74 -72.48 44.72
CA CYS A 184 34.16 -72.09 46.08
C CYS A 184 33.09 -72.39 47.15
N SER A 185 31.84 -72.61 46.74
CA SER A 185 30.72 -72.93 47.64
C SER A 185 30.87 -74.23 48.46
N PRO A 186 31.60 -75.31 48.05
CA PRO A 186 31.78 -76.48 48.91
C PRO A 186 32.66 -76.18 50.13
N LEU A 187 33.49 -75.12 50.08
CA LEU A 187 34.32 -74.69 51.22
C LEU A 187 33.62 -73.69 52.12
N VAL A 188 32.64 -72.94 51.62
CA VAL A 188 31.81 -72.02 52.43
C VAL A 188 30.69 -72.80 53.14
N GLN A 189 30.08 -73.81 52.53
CA GLN A 189 29.12 -74.68 53.22
C GLN A 189 29.76 -75.52 54.35
N ARG A 190 31.07 -75.77 54.30
CA ARG A 190 31.80 -76.42 55.42
C ARG A 190 32.21 -75.45 56.52
N ARG A 191 32.14 -74.13 56.30
CA ARG A 191 32.35 -73.09 57.32
C ARG A 191 31.06 -72.56 57.93
N GLU A 192 29.92 -72.76 57.26
CA GLU A 192 28.59 -72.41 57.80
C GLU A 192 27.87 -73.58 58.50
N ALA A 193 28.34 -74.83 58.32
CA ALA A 193 27.87 -75.98 59.10
C ALA A 193 28.26 -75.94 60.60
N SER A 194 28.94 -74.87 61.07
CA SER A 194 29.20 -74.61 62.49
C SER A 194 28.35 -73.46 63.08
N SER A 195 27.35 -72.94 62.38
CA SER A 195 26.40 -71.99 62.97
C SER A 195 25.02 -72.03 62.31
N ALA A 196 24.33 -73.17 62.44
CA ALA A 196 22.89 -73.23 62.23
C ALA A 196 22.17 -72.75 63.50
N SER A 197 21.73 -71.49 63.52
CA SER A 197 20.60 -71.06 64.34
C SER A 197 20.00 -69.75 63.81
N ALA A 198 18.68 -69.80 63.61
CA ALA A 198 17.74 -68.69 63.43
C ALA A 198 17.53 -68.06 62.02
N ALA A 199 16.43 -68.53 61.41
CA ALA A 199 15.31 -67.71 60.93
C ALA A 199 15.35 -66.98 59.55
N ALA A 200 14.41 -67.44 58.71
CA ALA A 200 13.60 -66.75 57.69
C ALA A 200 14.19 -66.45 56.29
N PRO A 201 13.42 -66.68 55.20
CA PRO A 201 13.84 -66.42 53.82
C PRO A 201 13.68 -64.94 53.49
N VAL A 202 14.78 -64.22 53.33
CA VAL A 202 14.75 -62.82 52.86
C VAL A 202 14.74 -62.82 51.32
N ALA A 203 13.64 -62.33 50.76
CA ALA A 203 13.46 -62.10 49.33
C ALA A 203 14.56 -61.15 48.78
N PRO A 204 14.97 -61.29 47.51
CA PRO A 204 16.06 -60.51 46.95
C PRO A 204 15.69 -59.01 46.89
N PRO A 205 16.66 -58.10 47.08
CA PRO A 205 16.40 -56.67 47.15
C PRO A 205 15.90 -56.17 45.79
N ARG A 206 14.65 -55.70 45.75
CA ARG A 206 14.10 -54.98 44.60
C ARG A 206 14.96 -53.75 44.35
N HIS A 207 15.73 -53.76 43.26
CA HIS A 207 16.58 -52.65 42.84
C HIS A 207 15.70 -51.42 42.51
N LYS A 208 15.83 -50.37 43.32
CA LYS A 208 15.26 -49.03 43.09
C LYS A 208 15.94 -48.25 41.93
N ARG A 209 16.59 -48.93 40.99
CA ARG A 209 17.38 -48.27 39.92
C ARG A 209 16.54 -47.87 38.70
N ASP A 210 15.37 -48.50 38.51
CA ASP A 210 14.55 -48.26 37.32
C ASP A 210 13.59 -47.07 37.48
N ASP A 211 13.35 -46.60 38.70
CA ASP A 211 12.49 -45.43 38.95
C ASP A 211 13.11 -44.14 38.41
N ASN A 212 14.44 -44.00 38.48
CA ASN A 212 15.14 -42.83 37.98
C ASN A 212 15.18 -42.79 36.44
N LEU A 213 15.33 -43.96 35.80
CA LEU A 213 15.31 -44.06 34.34
C LEU A 213 13.90 -43.81 33.81
N SER A 214 12.88 -44.35 34.50
CA SER A 214 11.47 -44.13 34.17
C SER A 214 11.09 -42.65 34.35
N LYS A 215 11.59 -42.01 35.41
CA LYS A 215 11.39 -40.57 35.66
C LYS A 215 12.07 -39.71 34.60
N LEU A 216 13.32 -40.00 34.25
CA LEU A 216 14.06 -39.28 33.20
C LEU A 216 13.39 -39.44 31.83
N THR A 217 12.93 -40.66 31.50
CA THR A 217 12.24 -40.94 30.23
C THR A 217 10.92 -40.17 30.15
N LYS A 218 10.20 -40.06 31.28
CA LYS A 218 8.95 -39.29 31.37
C LYS A 218 9.19 -37.79 31.23
N GLU A 219 10.19 -37.25 31.93
CA GLU A 219 10.58 -35.83 31.82
C GLU A 219 11.00 -35.46 30.38
N PHE A 220 11.72 -36.34 29.69
CA PHE A 220 12.15 -36.11 28.31
C PHE A 220 10.96 -36.10 27.31
N LEU A 221 10.00 -37.01 27.48
CA LEU A 221 8.78 -37.05 26.66
C LEU A 221 7.88 -35.84 26.93
N ASP A 222 7.76 -35.41 28.18
CA ASP A 222 7.02 -34.20 28.55
C ASP A 222 7.67 -32.95 27.94
N GLU A 223 9.01 -32.85 27.94
CA GLU A 223 9.74 -31.73 27.32
C GLU A 223 9.58 -31.67 25.80
N LEU A 224 9.60 -32.83 25.11
CA LEU A 224 9.33 -32.92 23.68
C LEU A 224 7.88 -32.52 23.34
N SER A 225 6.90 -32.90 24.16
CA SER A 225 5.50 -32.51 23.97
C SER A 225 5.28 -31.00 24.15
N SER A 226 6.02 -30.40 25.09
CA SER A 226 5.98 -28.96 25.37
C SER A 226 6.62 -28.15 24.23
N LEU A 227 7.68 -28.67 23.61
CA LEU A 227 8.30 -28.07 22.42
C LEU A 227 7.38 -28.10 21.20
N GLU A 228 6.66 -29.21 20.96
CA GLU A 228 5.70 -29.30 19.85
C GLU A 228 4.51 -28.32 20.01
N LEU A 229 4.06 -28.12 21.25
CA LEU A 229 3.03 -27.11 21.58
C LEU A 229 3.55 -25.68 21.40
N LYS A 230 4.82 -25.42 21.74
CA LYS A 230 5.45 -24.11 21.60
C LYS A 230 5.72 -23.75 20.12
N GLU A 231 6.04 -24.73 19.29
CA GLU A 231 6.19 -24.57 17.84
C GLU A 231 4.84 -24.27 17.16
N LYS A 232 3.77 -24.96 17.54
CA LYS A 232 2.41 -24.67 17.05
C LYS A 232 1.89 -23.29 17.51
N ALA A 233 2.22 -22.87 18.74
CA ALA A 233 1.86 -21.54 19.24
C ALA A 233 2.66 -20.40 18.57
N ALA A 234 3.92 -20.64 18.20
CA ALA A 234 4.75 -19.67 17.47
C ALA A 234 4.37 -19.58 15.97
N GLY A 235 3.96 -20.69 15.35
CA GLY A 235 3.47 -20.71 13.97
C GLY A 235 2.09 -20.05 13.80
N SER A 236 1.23 -20.13 14.81
CA SER A 236 -0.13 -19.55 14.74
C SER A 236 -0.18 -18.03 14.97
N LYS A 237 0.89 -17.38 15.44
CA LYS A 237 0.94 -15.92 15.64
C LYS A 237 1.49 -15.13 14.45
N LYS A 238 1.94 -15.79 13.37
CA LYS A 238 2.53 -15.12 12.20
C LYS A 238 1.58 -14.87 11.02
N ASN A 239 0.34 -15.36 11.06
CA ASN A 239 -0.61 -15.29 9.93
C ASN A 239 -1.90 -14.50 10.21
N SER A 240 -1.91 -13.55 11.15
CA SER A 240 -3.08 -12.71 11.42
C SER A 240 -2.74 -11.25 11.64
N ASN A 241 -1.90 -10.66 10.78
CA ASN A 241 -1.72 -9.20 10.81
C ASN A 241 -1.29 -8.58 9.47
N GLU A 242 -1.96 -8.92 8.37
CA GLU A 242 -1.95 -8.08 7.15
C GLU A 242 -3.34 -8.15 6.50
N GLY A 243 -4.16 -7.14 6.76
CA GLY A 243 -5.47 -7.01 6.11
C GLY A 243 -6.41 -6.08 6.86
N ALA A 244 -6.64 -4.91 6.26
CA ALA A 244 -7.67 -3.91 6.57
C ALA A 244 -7.27 -2.73 7.47
N THR A 245 -6.55 -1.78 6.87
CA THR A 245 -6.81 -0.35 7.12
C THR A 245 -7.11 0.33 5.79
N SER A 246 -8.33 0.13 5.31
CA SER A 246 -8.94 1.01 4.32
C SER A 246 -9.18 2.36 5.00
N VAL A 247 -8.33 3.35 4.72
CA VAL A 247 -8.61 4.74 5.07
C VAL A 247 -9.67 5.24 4.10
N SER A 248 -10.93 5.19 4.55
CA SER A 248 -12.05 5.88 3.92
C SER A 248 -11.85 7.39 4.05
N VAL A 249 -11.53 8.05 2.95
CA VAL A 249 -11.63 9.50 2.80
C VAL A 249 -13.11 9.87 2.75
N THR A 250 -13.68 10.25 3.89
CA THR A 250 -14.94 10.98 3.93
C THR A 250 -14.68 12.40 3.47
N ARG A 251 -15.28 12.72 2.32
CA ARG A 251 -15.28 14.05 1.70
C ARG A 251 -16.31 14.89 2.48
N ASP A 252 -15.84 15.67 3.45
CA ASP A 252 -16.68 16.70 4.07
C ASP A 252 -16.78 17.90 3.12
N VAL A 253 -18.01 18.12 2.68
CA VAL A 253 -18.48 19.35 2.06
C VAL A 253 -18.56 20.37 3.16
N ASN A 254 -17.52 21.18 3.34
CA ASN A 254 -17.61 22.60 3.70
C ASN A 254 -16.21 23.20 3.68
N GLY A 255 -16.03 24.16 2.78
CA GLY A 255 -14.80 24.94 2.71
C GLY A 255 -14.67 25.88 3.90
N GLU A 256 -13.47 25.98 4.43
CA GLU A 256 -12.82 27.22 4.88
C GLU A 256 -11.39 26.87 5.31
N TYR A 257 -10.41 27.55 4.70
CA TYR A 257 -9.01 27.51 5.10
C TYR A 257 -8.75 28.62 6.12
N VAL A 258 -7.99 28.30 7.18
CA VAL A 258 -7.11 29.24 7.88
C VAL A 258 -5.68 28.78 7.66
#